data_AF-A0A0D7NX17-F1
#
_entry.id   AF-A0A0D7NX17-F1
#
_cell.length_a   1.000
_cell.length_b   1.000
_cell.length_c   1.000
_cell.angle_alpha   90.00
_cell.angle_beta   90.00
_cell.angle_gamma   90.00
#
_symmetry.space_group_name_H-M   'P 1'
#
loop_
_entity.id
_entity.type
_entity.pdbx_description
1 polymer ?
#
loop_
_entity_poly.entity_id
_entity_poly.type
_entity_poly.pdbx_seq_one_letter_code
_entity_poly.pdbx_strand_id
1 'polypeptide(L)'
;MTRRLSRFGAVACVLMAMLPAARGATASPDTSDADTSLLYLSSADWQKQLAPRKIALAADFMRIFCTDQTMTPASLADCLDRDTAHGALFERAIACASAISAGR
;
A
#
# COMPACT_ATOMS: atom_id res chain seq x y z
N MET A 1 8.10 -56.70 31.34
CA MET A 1 9.20 -56.19 30.51
C MET A 1 8.79 -56.30 29.04
N THR A 2 8.46 -55.17 28.42
CA THR A 2 8.03 -55.10 27.01
C THR A 2 8.75 -53.92 26.36
N ARG A 3 9.73 -54.24 25.52
CA ARG A 3 10.45 -53.27 24.68
C ARG A 3 9.47 -52.64 23.68
N ARG A 4 9.46 -51.31 23.57
CA ARG A 4 9.01 -50.62 22.35
C ARG A 4 10.04 -49.57 21.98
N LEU A 5 10.85 -49.90 20.98
CA LEU A 5 11.44 -48.89 20.10
C LEU A 5 10.31 -48.25 19.30
N SER A 6 10.34 -46.93 19.14
CA SER A 6 9.63 -46.22 18.08
C SER A 6 10.49 -45.00 17.75
N ARG A 7 11.46 -45.18 16.85
CA ARG A 7 11.40 -44.75 15.44
C ARG A 7 11.05 -43.26 15.33
N PHE A 8 12.09 -42.42 15.34
CA PHE A 8 12.06 -41.06 14.82
C PHE A 8 11.70 -41.12 13.33
N GLY A 9 10.43 -40.88 13.03
CA GLY A 9 9.95 -40.67 11.67
C GLY A 9 10.23 -39.23 11.26
N ALA A 10 11.16 -39.06 10.32
CA ALA A 10 11.43 -37.80 9.66
C ALA A 10 10.17 -37.31 8.92
N VAL A 11 9.61 -36.19 9.35
CA VAL A 11 8.53 -35.51 8.62
C VAL A 11 9.18 -34.57 7.61
N ALA A 12 9.30 -35.03 6.37
CA ALA A 12 9.65 -34.18 5.24
C ALA A 12 8.45 -33.31 4.87
N CYS A 13 8.48 -32.02 5.24
CA CYS A 13 7.54 -31.03 4.73
C CYS A 13 7.95 -30.61 3.32
N VAL A 14 7.38 -31.27 2.30
CA VAL A 14 7.34 -30.72 0.94
C VAL A 14 6.15 -29.76 0.90
N LEU A 15 6.41 -28.47 1.10
CA LEU A 15 5.45 -27.41 0.81
C LEU A 15 5.59 -27.02 -0.65
N MET A 16 4.63 -27.52 -1.43
CA MET A 16 4.41 -27.18 -2.84
C MET A 16 4.14 -25.67 -2.95
N ALA A 17 5.09 -24.93 -3.51
CA ALA A 17 4.89 -23.53 -3.88
C ALA A 17 3.98 -23.45 -5.11
N MET A 18 2.66 -23.40 -4.89
CA MET A 18 1.73 -22.94 -5.92
C MET A 18 1.86 -21.41 -6.03
N LEU A 19 2.74 -20.93 -6.91
CA LEU A 19 2.64 -19.56 -7.39
C LEU A 19 1.41 -19.47 -8.31
N PRO A 20 0.40 -18.65 -8.02
CA PRO A 20 -0.52 -18.25 -9.06
C PRO A 20 0.30 -17.44 -10.07
N ALA A 21 0.33 -17.91 -11.31
CA ALA A 21 0.75 -17.11 -12.45
C ALA A 21 -0.19 -15.91 -12.55
N ALA A 22 0.17 -14.83 -11.85
CA ALA A 22 -0.40 -13.52 -12.06
C ALA A 22 -0.09 -13.19 -13.52
N ARG A 23 -1.11 -13.31 -14.37
CA ARG A 23 -1.10 -12.76 -15.72
C ARG A 23 -0.67 -11.32 -15.56
N GLY A 24 0.57 -11.03 -15.98
CA GLY A 24 1.05 -9.67 -16.11
C GLY A 24 0.10 -8.96 -17.05
N ALA A 25 -0.80 -8.17 -16.47
CA ALA A 25 -1.46 -7.11 -17.19
C ALA A 25 -0.33 -6.17 -17.60
N THR A 26 0.13 -6.29 -18.83
CA THR A 26 0.85 -5.23 -19.53
C THR A 26 -0.14 -4.09 -19.75
N ALA A 27 -0.57 -3.45 -18.67
CA ALA A 27 -1.09 -2.10 -18.74
C ALA A 27 0.15 -1.21 -18.75
N SER A 28 0.64 -0.96 -19.97
CA SER A 28 1.51 0.21 -20.19
C SER A 28 0.71 1.41 -19.67
N PRO A 29 1.22 2.20 -18.70
CA PRO A 29 0.51 3.41 -18.33
C PRO A 29 0.52 4.30 -19.57
N ASP A 30 -0.68 4.58 -20.06
CA ASP A 30 -0.93 5.47 -21.18
C ASP A 30 -0.43 6.86 -20.75
N THR A 31 0.76 7.21 -21.21
CA THR A 31 1.38 8.51 -20.96
C THR A 31 0.70 9.54 -21.85
N SER A 32 -0.35 10.18 -21.36
CA SER A 32 -0.75 11.52 -21.79
C SER A 32 -1.64 12.16 -20.73
N ASP A 33 -1.08 13.19 -20.11
CA ASP A 33 -1.66 14.13 -19.16
C ASP A 33 -1.90 13.64 -17.71
N ALA A 34 -1.00 14.09 -16.81
CA ALA A 34 -1.17 14.16 -15.36
C ALA A 34 -0.88 12.91 -14.48
N ASP A 35 0.15 12.11 -14.81
CA ASP A 35 0.86 11.23 -13.86
C ASP A 35 1.80 12.02 -12.92
N THR A 36 1.32 13.12 -12.38
CA THR A 36 1.99 13.79 -11.26
C THR A 36 1.79 12.94 -10.01
N SER A 37 2.86 12.25 -9.61
CA SER A 37 2.95 11.57 -8.32
C SER A 37 2.49 12.50 -7.20
N LEU A 38 1.87 11.93 -6.17
CA LEU A 38 1.44 12.63 -4.95
C LEU A 38 2.56 13.51 -4.36
N LEU A 39 3.83 13.13 -4.58
CA LEU A 39 5.04 13.85 -4.19
C LEU A 39 5.14 15.28 -4.74
N TYR A 40 4.69 15.49 -5.98
CA TYR A 40 4.84 16.76 -6.70
C TYR A 40 3.49 17.43 -6.96
N LEU A 41 2.41 16.80 -6.52
CA LEU A 41 1.07 17.31 -6.75
C LEU A 41 0.76 18.46 -5.79
N SER A 42 0.30 19.58 -6.35
CA SER A 42 -0.15 20.71 -5.55
C SER A 42 -1.46 20.36 -4.84
N SER A 43 -1.70 21.01 -3.69
CA SER A 43 -2.96 20.85 -2.95
C SER A 43 -4.18 21.29 -3.78
N ALA A 44 -4.02 22.25 -4.69
CA ALA A 44 -5.10 22.71 -5.57
C ALA A 44 -5.41 21.67 -6.66
N ASP A 45 -4.39 21.03 -7.22
CA ASP A 45 -4.59 20.01 -8.25
C ASP A 45 -5.14 18.71 -7.66
N TRP A 46 -4.78 18.39 -6.42
CA TRP A 46 -5.41 17.31 -5.67
C TRP A 46 -6.92 17.47 -5.58
N GLN A 47 -7.43 18.66 -5.27
CA GLN A 47 -8.87 18.88 -5.14
C GLN A 47 -9.63 18.74 -6.47
N LYS A 48 -8.95 18.92 -7.61
CA LYS A 48 -9.53 18.70 -8.95
C LYS A 48 -9.58 17.21 -9.33
N GLN A 49 -8.86 16.34 -8.63
CA GLN A 49 -8.82 14.92 -8.95
C GLN A 49 -10.13 14.22 -8.59
N LEU A 50 -10.52 13.28 -9.44
CA LEU A 50 -11.63 12.35 -9.17
C LEU A 50 -11.22 11.37 -8.06
N ALA A 51 -12.20 10.89 -7.29
CA ALA A 51 -11.94 9.97 -6.17
C ALA A 51 -11.12 8.73 -6.56
N PRO A 52 -11.38 8.02 -7.68
CA PRO A 52 -10.55 6.86 -8.08
C PRO A 52 -9.09 7.24 -8.32
N ARG A 53 -8.84 8.45 -8.84
CA ARG A 53 -7.48 8.93 -9.11
C ARG A 53 -6.74 9.30 -7.84
N LYS A 54 -7.41 9.90 -6.86
CA LYS A 54 -6.86 10.16 -5.51
C LYS A 54 -6.41 8.87 -4.82
N ILE A 55 -7.23 7.82 -4.91
CA ILE A 55 -6.91 6.50 -4.35
C ILE A 55 -5.68 5.88 -5.05
N ALA A 56 -5.59 5.98 -6.38
CA ALA A 56 -4.42 5.48 -7.12
C ALA A 56 -3.13 6.23 -6.71
N LEU A 57 -3.19 7.55 -6.60
CA LEU A 57 -2.05 8.38 -6.15
C LEU A 57 -1.63 8.05 -4.71
N ALA A 58 -2.59 7.81 -3.82
CA ALA A 58 -2.33 7.36 -2.45
C ALA A 58 -1.67 5.97 -2.45
N ALA A 59 -2.13 5.03 -3.27
CA ALA A 59 -1.53 3.70 -3.38
C ALA A 59 -0.08 3.77 -3.84
N ASP A 60 0.24 4.62 -4.83
CA ASP A 60 1.61 4.81 -5.29
C ASP A 60 2.50 5.43 -4.22
N PHE A 61 2.01 6.41 -3.48
CA PHE A 61 2.74 6.98 -2.34
C PHE A 61 3.05 5.90 -1.28
N MET A 62 2.05 5.12 -0.88
CA MET A 62 2.23 4.05 0.10
C MET A 62 3.22 2.98 -0.36
N ARG A 63 3.23 2.66 -1.66
CA ARG A 63 4.19 1.73 -2.28
C ARG A 63 5.62 2.23 -2.20
N ILE A 64 5.85 3.54 -2.37
CA ILE A 64 7.19 4.14 -2.35
C ILE A 64 7.71 4.31 -0.92
N PHE A 65 6.85 4.75 0.00
CA PHE A 65 7.25 5.11 1.36
C PHE A 65 7.01 4.01 2.41
N CYS A 66 6.57 2.82 2.00
CA CYS A 66 6.31 1.67 2.87
C CYS A 66 5.48 2.05 4.11
N THR A 67 4.35 2.72 3.90
CA THR A 67 3.44 3.10 4.99
C THR A 67 2.88 1.86 5.70
N ASP A 68 2.33 2.05 6.91
CA ASP A 68 1.71 0.97 7.69
C ASP A 68 0.72 0.15 6.83
N GLN A 69 0.91 -1.19 6.82
CA GLN A 69 0.09 -2.13 6.03
C GLN A 69 -1.38 -2.19 6.48
N THR A 70 -1.68 -1.69 7.67
CA THR A 70 -3.05 -1.57 8.19
C THR A 70 -3.79 -0.37 7.62
N MET A 71 -3.08 0.61 7.06
CA MET A 71 -3.68 1.72 6.34
C MET A 71 -4.03 1.27 4.91
N THR A 72 -5.20 1.66 4.43
CA THR A 72 -5.59 1.45 3.04
C THR A 72 -5.35 2.71 2.20
N PRO A 73 -5.14 2.58 0.87
CA PRO A 73 -5.04 3.75 -0.01
C PRO A 73 -6.26 4.67 0.06
N ALA A 74 -7.47 4.09 0.18
CA ALA A 74 -8.70 4.85 0.36
C ALA A 74 -8.68 5.67 1.67
N SER A 75 -8.28 5.06 2.79
CA SER A 75 -8.18 5.78 4.06
C SER A 75 -7.15 6.90 4.05
N LEU A 76 -6.05 6.75 3.30
CA LEU A 76 -5.07 7.81 3.13
C LEU A 76 -5.63 8.96 2.28
N ALA A 77 -6.28 8.65 1.15
CA ALA A 77 -6.95 9.65 0.31
C ALA A 77 -8.03 10.41 1.10
N ASP A 78 -8.84 9.72 1.91
CA ASP A 78 -9.84 10.34 2.77
C ASP A 78 -9.20 11.24 3.85
N CYS A 79 -8.06 10.84 4.41
CA CYS A 79 -7.33 11.67 5.36
C CYS A 79 -6.85 12.96 4.70
N LEU A 80 -6.26 12.87 3.50
CA LEU A 80 -5.78 14.02 2.73
C LEU A 80 -6.90 14.96 2.26
N ASP A 81 -8.10 14.43 2.05
CA ASP A 81 -9.28 15.24 1.72
C ASP A 81 -9.83 16.00 2.93
N ARG A 82 -9.75 15.41 4.13
CA ARG A 82 -10.17 16.07 5.37
C ARG A 82 -9.12 17.03 5.91
N ASP A 83 -7.84 16.69 5.77
CA ASP A 83 -6.73 17.49 6.25
C ASP A 83 -6.48 18.68 5.31
N THR A 84 -7.16 19.78 5.60
CA THR A 84 -6.99 21.06 4.90
C THR A 84 -5.89 21.92 5.51
N ALA A 85 -5.07 21.37 6.41
CA ALA A 85 -3.95 22.11 7.01
C ALA A 85 -3.05 22.72 5.92
N HIS A 86 -2.48 23.87 6.25
CA HIS A 86 -1.52 24.54 5.37
C HIS A 86 -0.23 23.71 5.29
N GLY A 87 0.24 23.42 4.08
CA GLY A 87 1.46 22.64 3.87
C GLY A 87 1.49 21.95 2.51
N ALA A 88 2.65 21.38 2.17
CA ALA A 88 2.78 20.57 0.96
C ALA A 88 1.95 19.29 1.10
N LEU A 89 1.40 18.79 -0.01
CA LEU A 89 0.60 17.56 0.00
C LEU A 89 1.40 16.36 0.52
N PHE A 90 2.69 16.29 0.17
CA PHE A 90 3.62 15.32 0.71
C PHE A 90 3.67 15.31 2.25
N GLU A 91 3.83 16.48 2.89
CA GLU A 91 3.93 16.59 4.35
C GLU A 91 2.64 16.11 5.03
N ARG A 92 1.49 16.48 4.49
CA ARG A 92 0.18 16.00 4.94
C ARG A 92 0.05 14.49 4.79
N ALA A 93 0.57 13.91 3.71
CA ALA A 93 0.54 12.46 3.51
C ALA A 93 1.37 11.71 4.57
N ILE A 94 2.54 12.23 4.93
CA ILE A 94 3.37 11.70 6.01
C ILE A 94 2.63 11.84 7.36
N ALA A 95 1.99 12.98 7.63
CA ALA A 95 1.20 13.18 8.85
C ALA A 95 0.03 12.19 8.94
N CYS A 96 -0.74 12.05 7.87
CA CYS A 96 -1.84 11.08 7.78
C CYS A 96 -1.38 9.63 7.97
N ALA A 97 -0.26 9.24 7.36
CA ALA A 97 0.29 7.89 7.47
C ALA A 97 0.84 7.60 8.87
N SER A 98 1.41 8.60 9.55
CA SER A 98 2.01 8.45 10.88
C SER A 98 0.99 8.51 12.03
N ALA A 99 -0.14 9.21 11.86
CA ALA A 99 -1.19 9.31 12.88
C ALA A 99 -1.76 7.94 13.32
N ILE A 100 -1.81 6.95 12.42
CA ILE A 100 -2.25 5.58 12.73
C ILE A 100 -1.23 4.84 13.62
N SER A 101 0.06 5.18 13.51
CA SER A 101 1.10 4.57 14.34
C SER A 101 1.14 5.13 15.76
N ALA A 102 0.64 6.35 15.99
CA ALA A 102 0.66 7.00 17.30
C ALA A 102 -0.53 6.63 18.21
N GLY A 103 -1.59 6.06 17.63
CA GLY A 103 -2.78 5.61 18.37
C GLY A 103 -2.74 4.16 18.87
N ARG A 104 -1.61 3.47 18.68
CA ARG A 104 -1.37 2.08 19.09
C ARG A 104 -0.31 2.04 20.19
#